data_AF-A0A7J4TNJ2-F1
#
_entry.id   AF-A0A7J4TNJ2-F1
#
_cell.length_a   1.000
_cell.length_b   1.000
_cell.length_c   1.000
_cell.angle_alpha   90.00
_cell.angle_beta   90.00
_cell.angle_gamma   90.00
#
_symmetry.space_group_name_H-M   'P 1'
#
loop_
_entity.id
_entity.type
_entity.pdbx_description
1 polymer ?
#
loop_
_entity_poly.entity_id
_entity_poly.type
_entity_poly.pdbx_seq_one_letter_code
_entity_poly.pdbx_strand_id
1 'polypeptide(L)'
;MGTPVALPLPLMAILPDGKELSLPKDASPHAASILAQQPFLTRSNPRSIDFALVDEHNLADAPELLEASAGAVFDFDHLPAMNSEQLDGFFVAVRTLMGKEKPFGIINGLGRTTTLHVRAAHHKADLAISRIEDGSGVPEAAALPIIGRSAKSNLEGTHTDVGVLLGLSATAHDLAVLKASGIKIIACEVPMADASDLVHWLQTLHQDMAGVLSRLGLDSIDRLQRANLRALDHETAAIGGLRLVGYERPLPHWFAR
;
A
#
# COMPACT_ATOMS: atom_id res chain seq x y z
N MET A 1 21.20 22.24 -11.92
CA MET A 1 21.51 20.95 -11.29
C MET A 1 20.53 20.75 -10.15
N GLY A 2 19.44 20.01 -10.41
CA GLY A 2 18.42 19.74 -9.40
C GLY A 2 18.82 18.52 -8.58
N THR A 3 18.82 18.67 -7.27
CA THR A 3 19.02 17.64 -6.26
C THR A 3 18.13 16.41 -6.52
N PRO A 4 18.59 15.19 -6.23
CA PRO A 4 17.82 13.97 -6.45
C PRO A 4 16.66 13.96 -5.46
N VAL A 5 15.42 14.02 -5.95
CA VAL A 5 14.26 13.58 -5.17
C VAL A 5 14.33 12.04 -5.19
N ALA A 6 14.97 11.39 -4.22
CA ALA A 6 14.56 11.15 -2.83
C ALA A 6 13.54 10.01 -2.76
N LEU A 7 14.09 8.79 -2.57
CA LEU A 7 13.46 7.52 -2.21
C LEU A 7 12.40 6.98 -3.19
N PRO A 8 12.30 5.64 -3.35
CA PRO A 8 11.17 5.06 -4.08
C PRO A 8 9.87 5.58 -3.47
N LEU A 9 8.91 5.93 -4.33
CA LEU A 9 7.55 6.29 -3.88
C LEU A 9 7.06 5.20 -2.91
N PRO A 10 6.23 5.54 -1.90
CA PRO A 10 5.65 4.57 -0.97
C PRO A 10 4.56 3.73 -1.67
N LEU A 11 4.89 3.19 -2.83
CA LEU A 11 4.02 2.58 -3.81
C LEU A 11 4.50 1.14 -4.03
N MET A 12 3.57 0.19 -4.04
CA MET A 12 3.79 -1.18 -4.49
C MET A 12 2.68 -1.55 -5.46
N ALA A 13 2.90 -1.26 -6.74
CA ALA A 13 1.88 -1.57 -7.75
C ALA A 13 1.78 -3.08 -7.99
N ILE A 14 0.57 -3.56 -8.26
CA ILE A 14 0.27 -4.97 -8.50
C ILE A 14 0.45 -5.29 -9.98
N LEU A 15 1.19 -6.35 -10.26
CA LEU A 15 1.41 -6.92 -11.59
C LEU A 15 1.07 -8.41 -11.61
N PRO A 16 0.39 -8.90 -12.65
CA PRO A 16 0.14 -10.34 -12.79
C PRO A 16 1.44 -11.15 -12.93
N ASP A 17 2.37 -10.68 -13.76
CA ASP A 17 3.63 -11.37 -14.06
C ASP A 17 4.81 -10.40 -14.07
N GLY A 18 5.82 -10.66 -13.22
CA GLY A 18 7.05 -9.85 -13.17
C GLY A 18 7.88 -9.87 -14.45
N LYS A 19 7.66 -10.82 -15.38
CA LYS A 19 8.28 -10.82 -16.71
C LYS A 19 7.85 -9.63 -17.56
N GLU A 20 6.67 -9.05 -17.30
CA GLU A 20 6.16 -7.86 -17.99
C GLU A 20 7.04 -6.62 -17.75
N LEU A 21 7.91 -6.65 -16.74
CA LEU A 21 8.88 -5.58 -16.45
C LEU A 21 10.12 -5.61 -17.35
N SER A 22 10.17 -6.52 -18.33
CA SER A 22 11.29 -6.64 -19.26
C SER A 22 11.23 -5.55 -20.32
N LEU A 23 12.18 -4.61 -20.27
CA LEU A 23 12.29 -3.56 -21.27
C LEU A 23 12.88 -4.05 -22.60
N PRO A 24 12.53 -3.39 -23.74
CA PRO A 24 13.21 -3.58 -25.01
C PRO A 24 14.73 -3.35 -24.92
N LYS A 25 15.51 -4.01 -25.78
CA LYS A 25 16.99 -3.93 -25.76
C LYS A 25 17.54 -2.54 -26.03
N ASP A 26 16.77 -1.71 -26.71
CA ASP A 26 17.06 -0.32 -27.07
C ASP A 26 16.54 0.69 -26.04
N ALA A 27 15.91 0.23 -24.95
CA ALA A 27 15.44 1.09 -23.88
C ALA A 27 16.60 1.87 -23.22
N SER A 28 16.33 3.11 -22.83
CA SER A 28 17.34 3.97 -22.21
C SER A 28 17.83 3.39 -20.87
N PRO A 29 19.12 3.57 -20.50
CA PRO A 29 19.63 3.14 -19.20
C PRO A 29 18.88 3.75 -18.01
N HIS A 30 18.34 4.97 -18.19
CA HIS A 30 17.54 5.64 -17.17
C HIS A 30 16.20 4.93 -16.92
N ALA A 31 15.49 4.53 -17.99
CA ALA A 31 14.25 3.77 -17.89
C ALA A 31 14.46 2.44 -17.16
N ALA A 32 15.53 1.72 -17.51
CA ALA A 32 15.90 0.47 -16.84
C ALA A 32 16.19 0.69 -15.35
N SER A 33 16.88 1.78 -14.99
CA SER A 33 17.18 2.11 -13.60
C SER A 33 15.92 2.40 -12.77
N ILE A 34 14.87 2.98 -13.36
CA ILE A 34 13.61 3.28 -12.65
C ILE A 34 12.92 1.98 -12.23
N LEU A 35 12.71 1.06 -13.18
CA LEU A 35 12.08 -0.22 -12.86
C LEU A 35 12.92 -1.05 -11.91
N ALA A 36 14.25 -1.03 -12.04
CA ALA A 36 15.16 -1.80 -11.19
C ALA A 36 15.22 -1.32 -9.74
N GLN A 37 14.70 -0.13 -9.43
CA GLN A 37 14.65 0.43 -8.07
C GLN A 37 13.25 0.39 -7.46
N GLN A 38 12.21 0.21 -8.27
CA GLN A 38 10.83 0.18 -7.83
C GLN A 38 10.39 -1.28 -7.57
N PRO A 39 10.07 -1.66 -6.31
CA PRO A 39 9.46 -2.95 -6.01
C PRO A 39 7.98 -2.97 -6.45
N PHE A 40 7.52 -4.16 -6.88
CA PHE A 40 6.14 -4.44 -7.23
C PHE A 40 5.58 -5.62 -6.42
N LEU A 41 4.26 -5.73 -6.38
CA LEU A 41 3.54 -6.92 -5.93
C LEU A 41 3.22 -7.79 -7.14
N THR A 42 3.86 -8.95 -7.27
CA THR A 42 3.69 -9.83 -8.43
C THR A 42 3.02 -11.14 -8.06
N ARG A 43 2.09 -11.62 -8.90
CA ARG A 43 1.47 -12.94 -8.70
C ARG A 43 2.32 -14.09 -9.24
N SER A 44 3.19 -13.81 -10.21
CA SER A 44 4.10 -14.78 -10.80
C SER A 44 5.43 -14.14 -11.22
N ASN A 45 6.49 -14.95 -11.29
CA ASN A 45 7.85 -14.56 -11.71
C ASN A 45 8.38 -13.25 -11.05
N PRO A 46 8.37 -13.11 -9.71
CA PRO A 46 8.92 -11.95 -9.02
C PRO A 46 10.40 -11.75 -9.35
N ARG A 47 10.85 -10.50 -9.43
CA ARG A 47 12.29 -10.18 -9.35
C ARG A 47 12.73 -10.26 -7.88
N SER A 48 14.04 -10.27 -7.65
CA SER A 48 14.62 -10.34 -6.30
C SER A 48 14.30 -9.15 -5.39
N ILE A 49 13.71 -8.07 -5.93
CA ILE A 49 13.25 -6.89 -5.18
C ILE A 49 11.72 -6.86 -5.01
N ASP A 50 10.99 -7.71 -5.74
CA ASP A 50 9.54 -7.72 -5.75
C ASP A 50 8.99 -8.60 -4.64
N PHE A 51 7.73 -8.34 -4.28
CA PHE A 51 7.00 -9.11 -3.29
C PHE A 51 6.02 -10.06 -3.98
N ALA A 52 5.95 -11.29 -3.51
CA ALA A 52 4.96 -12.26 -3.96
C ALA A 52 3.58 -11.88 -3.41
N LEU A 53 2.61 -11.57 -4.27
CA LEU A 53 1.21 -11.48 -3.87
C LEU A 53 0.59 -12.88 -3.94
N VAL A 54 0.32 -13.49 -2.79
CA VAL A 54 -0.16 -14.87 -2.69
C VAL A 54 -1.65 -14.90 -2.38
N ASP A 55 -2.40 -15.64 -3.19
CA ASP A 55 -3.82 -15.92 -3.02
C ASP A 55 -4.16 -17.36 -3.46
N GLU A 56 -5.44 -17.72 -3.54
CA GLU A 56 -5.87 -19.05 -3.95
C GLU A 56 -5.37 -19.49 -5.33
N HIS A 57 -5.07 -18.57 -6.23
CA HIS A 57 -4.71 -18.88 -7.61
C HIS A 57 -3.26 -19.35 -7.76
N ASN A 58 -2.36 -18.88 -6.88
CA ASN A 58 -0.93 -19.19 -6.95
C ASN A 58 -0.38 -19.85 -5.66
N LEU A 59 -1.26 -20.22 -4.72
CA LEU A 59 -0.86 -20.89 -3.48
C LEU A 59 -0.12 -22.21 -3.72
N ALA A 60 -0.45 -22.93 -4.79
CA ALA A 60 0.21 -24.19 -5.15
C ALA A 60 1.69 -23.99 -5.54
N ASP A 61 2.02 -22.83 -6.12
CA ASP A 61 3.37 -22.45 -6.56
C ASP A 61 4.11 -21.62 -5.50
N ALA A 62 3.55 -21.53 -4.28
CA ALA A 62 4.10 -20.72 -3.20
C ALA A 62 5.57 -21.05 -2.85
N PRO A 63 6.03 -22.32 -2.80
CA PRO A 63 7.44 -22.62 -2.50
C PRO A 63 8.41 -21.87 -3.42
N GLU A 64 8.23 -21.98 -4.72
CA GLU A 64 9.08 -21.34 -5.73
C GLU A 64 8.91 -19.81 -5.70
N LEU A 65 7.67 -19.33 -5.56
CA LEU A 65 7.35 -17.90 -5.56
C LEU A 65 7.94 -17.17 -4.34
N LEU A 66 7.87 -17.78 -3.16
CA LEU A 66 8.41 -17.25 -1.91
C LEU A 66 9.94 -17.30 -1.85
N GLU A 67 10.55 -18.31 -2.49
CA GLU A 67 12.00 -18.40 -2.58
C GLU A 67 12.57 -17.26 -3.46
N ALA A 68 11.95 -16.99 -4.61
CA ALA A 68 12.41 -16.01 -5.59
C ALA A 68 12.16 -14.54 -5.20
N SER A 69 11.21 -14.26 -4.31
CA SER A 69 10.79 -12.89 -3.94
C SER A 69 11.60 -12.29 -2.78
N ALA A 70 11.57 -10.96 -2.66
CA ALA A 70 12.14 -10.22 -1.53
C ALA A 70 11.32 -10.39 -0.24
N GLY A 71 10.04 -10.69 -0.38
CA GLY A 71 9.06 -10.88 0.68
C GLY A 71 7.72 -11.29 0.09
N ALA A 72 6.68 -11.38 0.92
CA ALA A 72 5.36 -11.83 0.46
C ALA A 72 4.21 -11.06 1.10
N VAL A 73 3.10 -10.97 0.40
CA VAL A 73 1.85 -10.41 0.91
C VAL A 73 0.74 -11.42 0.65
N PHE A 74 0.03 -11.80 1.71
CA PHE A 74 -1.03 -12.81 1.65
C PHE A 74 -2.39 -12.15 1.61
N ASP A 75 -3.16 -12.39 0.56
CA ASP A 75 -4.52 -11.88 0.43
C ASP A 75 -5.53 -12.82 1.09
N PHE A 76 -5.91 -12.50 2.33
CA PHE A 76 -6.84 -13.32 3.09
C PHE A 76 -8.30 -13.13 2.71
N ASP A 77 -8.62 -12.21 1.80
CA ASP A 77 -9.96 -12.20 1.19
C ASP A 77 -10.06 -13.21 0.04
N HIS A 78 -8.94 -13.54 -0.59
CA HIS A 78 -8.84 -14.49 -1.71
C HIS A 78 -8.09 -15.78 -1.35
N LEU A 79 -7.84 -16.04 -0.07
CA LEU A 79 -7.37 -17.33 0.42
C LEU A 79 -8.52 -18.10 1.06
N PRO A 80 -8.45 -19.45 1.09
CA PRO A 80 -9.40 -20.26 1.84
C PRO A 80 -9.53 -19.79 3.29
N ALA A 81 -10.77 -19.76 3.80
CA ALA A 81 -11.02 -19.38 5.19
C ALA A 81 -10.31 -20.35 6.15
N MET A 82 -9.54 -19.77 7.08
CA MET A 82 -8.77 -20.51 8.08
C MET A 82 -9.21 -20.10 9.49
N ASN A 83 -9.31 -21.09 10.38
CA ASN A 83 -9.42 -20.84 11.82
C ASN A 83 -8.05 -20.42 12.40
N SER A 84 -8.02 -20.10 13.70
CA SER A 84 -6.81 -19.60 14.36
C SER A 84 -5.64 -20.59 14.29
N GLU A 85 -5.91 -21.88 14.52
CA GLU A 85 -4.89 -22.94 14.52
C GLU A 85 -4.32 -23.17 13.12
N GLN A 86 -5.17 -23.10 12.09
CA GLN A 86 -4.78 -23.19 10.69
C GLN A 86 -3.94 -21.99 10.27
N LEU A 87 -4.27 -20.77 10.73
CA LEU A 87 -3.47 -19.57 10.47
C LEU A 87 -2.09 -19.65 11.11
N ASP A 88 -1.98 -20.16 12.34
CA ASP A 88 -0.69 -20.40 12.99
C ASP A 88 0.16 -21.38 12.17
N GLY A 89 -0.42 -22.52 11.77
CA GLY A 89 0.24 -23.50 10.92
C GLY A 89 0.67 -22.93 9.56
N PHE A 90 -0.19 -22.12 8.96
CA PHE A 90 0.09 -21.42 7.70
C PHE A 90 1.31 -20.51 7.81
N PHE A 91 1.36 -19.64 8.83
CA PHE A 91 2.50 -18.75 9.00
C PHE A 91 3.79 -19.51 9.36
N VAL A 92 3.72 -20.62 10.10
CA VAL A 92 4.88 -21.48 10.33
C VAL A 92 5.41 -22.05 9.01
N ALA A 93 4.53 -22.56 8.14
CA ALA A 93 4.92 -23.13 6.86
C ALA A 93 5.52 -22.06 5.94
N VAL A 94 4.83 -20.94 5.75
CA VAL A 94 5.27 -19.82 4.91
C VAL A 94 6.61 -19.26 5.38
N ARG A 95 6.81 -19.04 6.68
CA ARG A 95 8.07 -18.52 7.21
C ARG A 95 9.23 -19.51 7.07
N THR A 96 8.93 -20.80 6.98
CA THR A 96 9.92 -21.83 6.69
C THR A 96 10.34 -21.80 5.22
N LEU A 97 9.38 -21.63 4.30
CA LEU A 97 9.64 -21.55 2.85
C LEU A 97 10.36 -20.25 2.45
N MET A 98 9.84 -19.11 2.93
CA MET A 98 10.34 -17.78 2.56
C MET A 98 11.66 -17.43 3.26
N GLY A 99 11.92 -18.05 4.42
CA GLY A 99 13.01 -17.69 5.32
C GLY A 99 12.56 -16.69 6.40
N LYS A 100 13.21 -16.77 7.57
CA LYS A 100 12.81 -16.00 8.76
C LYS A 100 13.14 -14.51 8.68
N GLU A 101 13.94 -14.05 7.74
CA GLU A 101 14.32 -12.62 7.69
C GLU A 101 13.54 -11.83 6.64
N LYS A 102 12.89 -12.51 5.68
CA LYS A 102 12.14 -11.81 4.63
C LYS A 102 10.84 -11.22 5.21
N PRO A 103 10.49 -9.97 4.87
CA PRO A 103 9.28 -9.33 5.34
C PRO A 103 8.03 -9.99 4.76
N PHE A 104 6.93 -9.97 5.53
CA PHE A 104 5.63 -10.36 5.02
C PHE A 104 4.49 -9.43 5.43
N GLY A 105 3.47 -9.38 4.58
CA GLY A 105 2.26 -8.60 4.80
C GLY A 105 0.98 -9.42 4.69
N ILE A 106 -0.12 -8.81 5.12
CA ILE A 106 -1.45 -9.37 5.13
C ILE A 106 -2.40 -8.36 4.47
N ILE A 107 -3.24 -8.80 3.54
CA ILE A 107 -4.34 -7.99 2.97
C ILE A 107 -5.68 -8.52 3.51
N ASN A 108 -6.56 -7.59 3.88
CA ASN A 108 -7.99 -7.84 4.05
C ASN A 108 -8.81 -6.59 3.69
N GLY A 109 -10.10 -6.78 3.47
CA GLY A 109 -11.07 -5.73 3.21
C GLY A 109 -11.17 -4.73 4.34
N LEU A 110 -11.48 -3.48 3.99
CA LEU A 110 -11.70 -2.39 4.92
C LEU A 110 -12.68 -2.75 6.05
N GLY A 111 -13.76 -3.48 5.73
CA GLY A 111 -14.73 -3.98 6.70
C GLY A 111 -14.16 -4.93 7.76
N ARG A 112 -12.96 -5.50 7.53
CA ARG A 112 -12.24 -6.43 8.42
C ARG A 112 -10.97 -5.82 9.02
N THR A 113 -10.76 -4.51 8.91
CA THR A 113 -9.53 -3.82 9.35
C THR A 113 -9.16 -4.07 10.81
N THR A 114 -10.12 -4.20 11.72
CA THR A 114 -9.81 -4.56 13.13
C THR A 114 -9.19 -5.94 13.23
N THR A 115 -9.81 -6.94 12.59
CA THR A 115 -9.30 -8.32 12.57
C THR A 115 -7.94 -8.40 11.87
N LEU A 116 -7.77 -7.66 10.77
CA LEU A 116 -6.50 -7.54 10.05
C LEU A 116 -5.37 -7.08 10.99
N HIS A 117 -5.57 -5.98 11.71
CA HIS A 117 -4.54 -5.43 12.58
C HIS A 117 -4.24 -6.34 13.79
N VAL A 118 -5.28 -6.93 14.41
CA VAL A 118 -5.08 -7.89 15.50
C VAL A 118 -4.26 -9.10 15.02
N ARG A 119 -4.56 -9.65 13.84
CA ARG A 119 -3.81 -10.76 13.25
C ARG A 119 -2.38 -10.36 12.89
N ALA A 120 -2.20 -9.20 12.27
CA ALA A 120 -0.88 -8.71 11.89
C ALA A 120 0.03 -8.53 13.12
N ALA A 121 -0.50 -7.96 14.22
CA ALA A 121 0.22 -7.86 15.48
C ALA A 121 0.55 -9.25 16.08
N HIS A 122 -0.44 -10.16 16.11
CA HIS A 122 -0.27 -11.50 16.66
C HIS A 122 0.83 -12.30 15.94
N HIS A 123 0.78 -12.32 14.60
CA HIS A 123 1.72 -13.08 13.78
C HIS A 123 2.99 -12.31 13.43
N LYS A 124 3.17 -11.08 13.96
CA LYS A 124 4.34 -10.23 13.72
C LYS A 124 4.56 -9.92 12.23
N ALA A 125 3.48 -9.66 11.50
CA ALA A 125 3.55 -9.19 10.13
C ALA A 125 4.21 -7.81 10.07
N ASP A 126 4.99 -7.58 9.03
CA ASP A 126 5.66 -6.31 8.77
C ASP A 126 4.69 -5.29 8.17
N LEU A 127 3.64 -5.76 7.49
CA LEU A 127 2.67 -4.91 6.82
C LEU A 127 1.23 -5.43 6.97
N ALA A 128 0.30 -4.54 7.29
CA ALA A 128 -1.13 -4.79 7.30
C ALA A 128 -1.82 -3.86 6.30
N ILE A 129 -2.38 -4.41 5.23
CA ILE A 129 -2.95 -3.65 4.10
C ILE A 129 -4.48 -3.75 4.11
N SER A 130 -5.15 -2.62 4.24
CA SER A 130 -6.61 -2.54 4.10
C SER A 130 -7.01 -2.26 2.65
N ARG A 131 -7.78 -3.15 2.02
CA ARG A 131 -8.39 -2.94 0.69
C ARG A 131 -9.59 -2.02 0.81
N ILE A 132 -9.56 -0.87 0.13
CA ILE A 132 -10.64 0.13 0.18
C ILE A 132 -11.89 -0.38 -0.54
N GLU A 133 -11.72 -0.85 -1.76
CA GLU A 133 -12.79 -1.39 -2.60
C GLU A 133 -13.01 -2.88 -2.26
N ASP A 134 -13.64 -3.14 -1.11
CA ASP A 134 -13.90 -4.50 -0.61
C ASP A 134 -15.37 -4.94 -0.72
N GLY A 135 -16.24 -4.10 -1.31
CA GLY A 135 -17.66 -4.36 -1.47
C GLY A 135 -18.48 -4.27 -0.17
N SER A 136 -17.89 -3.81 0.94
CA SER A 136 -18.59 -3.67 2.23
C SER A 136 -19.62 -2.53 2.27
N GLY A 137 -19.57 -1.62 1.30
CA GLY A 137 -20.39 -0.40 1.27
C GLY A 137 -19.90 0.71 2.20
N VAL A 138 -18.72 0.56 2.82
CA VAL A 138 -18.08 1.62 3.60
C VAL A 138 -17.66 2.76 2.66
N PRO A 139 -18.06 4.02 2.92
CA PRO A 139 -17.62 5.14 2.11
C PRO A 139 -16.09 5.33 2.17
N GLU A 140 -15.46 5.66 1.05
CA GLU A 140 -14.01 5.88 0.98
C GLU A 140 -13.53 6.95 1.97
N ALA A 141 -14.33 8.02 2.16
CA ALA A 141 -14.05 9.07 3.15
C ALA A 141 -13.97 8.55 4.60
N ALA A 142 -14.59 7.40 4.90
CA ALA A 142 -14.55 6.75 6.21
C ALA A 142 -13.35 5.81 6.38
N ALA A 143 -12.66 5.44 5.30
CA ALA A 143 -11.62 4.42 5.33
C ALA A 143 -10.44 4.82 6.23
N LEU A 144 -9.88 6.02 6.02
CA LEU A 144 -8.73 6.50 6.78
C LEU A 144 -9.01 6.63 8.29
N PRO A 145 -10.17 7.16 8.74
CA PRO A 145 -10.56 7.08 10.14
C PRO A 145 -10.66 5.66 10.70
N ILE A 146 -11.24 4.71 9.95
CA ILE A 146 -11.39 3.32 10.38
C ILE A 146 -10.01 2.67 10.56
N ILE A 147 -9.16 2.79 9.55
CA ILE A 147 -7.80 2.27 9.55
C ILE A 147 -6.99 2.90 10.69
N GLY A 148 -6.99 4.23 10.79
CA GLY A 148 -6.22 4.95 11.80
C GLY A 148 -6.65 4.63 13.24
N ARG A 149 -7.95 4.51 13.51
CA ARG A 149 -8.44 4.10 14.84
C ARG A 149 -8.03 2.66 15.17
N SER A 150 -8.20 1.73 14.23
CA SER A 150 -7.80 0.35 14.44
C SER A 150 -6.29 0.22 14.65
N ALA A 151 -5.48 0.92 13.86
CA ALA A 151 -4.03 0.91 13.95
C ALA A 151 -3.56 1.40 15.32
N LYS A 152 -4.13 2.52 15.79
CA LYS A 152 -3.82 3.03 17.13
C LYS A 152 -4.15 2.02 18.24
N SER A 153 -5.29 1.34 18.15
CA SER A 153 -5.69 0.39 19.20
C SER A 153 -4.92 -0.93 19.18
N ASN A 154 -4.44 -1.39 18.02
CA ASN A 154 -3.97 -2.77 17.84
C ASN A 154 -2.52 -2.90 17.35
N LEU A 155 -1.95 -1.86 16.73
CA LEU A 155 -0.59 -1.86 16.17
C LEU A 155 0.36 -0.89 16.88
N GLU A 156 -0.14 -0.03 17.77
CA GLU A 156 0.71 0.89 18.52
C GLU A 156 1.74 0.11 19.36
N GLY A 157 3.02 0.34 19.10
CA GLY A 157 4.13 -0.37 19.76
C GLY A 157 4.57 -1.69 19.09
N THR A 158 3.93 -2.10 17.98
CA THR A 158 4.43 -3.19 17.13
C THR A 158 5.33 -2.65 16.02
N HIS A 159 6.02 -3.54 15.29
CA HIS A 159 6.77 -3.18 14.08
C HIS A 159 5.91 -3.23 12.80
N THR A 160 4.62 -3.51 12.94
CA THR A 160 3.69 -3.66 11.81
C THR A 160 3.32 -2.30 11.24
N ASP A 161 3.63 -2.10 9.97
CA ASP A 161 3.26 -0.90 9.25
C ASP A 161 1.86 -1.03 8.62
N VAL A 162 1.20 0.11 8.45
CA VAL A 162 -0.14 0.19 7.86
C VAL A 162 -0.02 0.51 6.38
N GLY A 163 -0.70 -0.26 5.56
CA GLY A 163 -0.86 -0.05 4.14
C GLY A 163 -2.32 0.08 3.70
N VAL A 164 -2.50 0.55 2.48
CA VAL A 164 -3.80 0.61 1.80
C VAL A 164 -3.67 0.00 0.43
N LEU A 165 -4.70 -0.74 -0.01
CA LEU A 165 -4.85 -1.21 -1.38
C LEU A 165 -6.00 -0.47 -2.06
N LEU A 166 -5.65 0.28 -3.11
CA LEU A 166 -6.58 0.95 -4.02
C LEU A 166 -6.97 -0.02 -5.15
N GLY A 167 -8.24 -0.01 -5.59
CA GLY A 167 -8.68 -0.85 -6.72
C GLY A 167 -8.31 -0.27 -8.08
N LEU A 168 -7.85 0.98 -8.11
CA LEU A 168 -7.36 1.67 -9.30
C LEU A 168 -5.95 2.19 -9.10
N SER A 169 -5.28 2.54 -10.20
CA SER A 169 -3.95 3.12 -10.16
C SER A 169 -3.89 4.41 -9.36
N ALA A 170 -2.90 4.52 -8.48
CA ALA A 170 -2.71 5.71 -7.67
C ALA A 170 -2.21 6.90 -8.51
N THR A 171 -2.68 8.10 -8.16
CA THR A 171 -2.11 9.39 -8.60
C THR A 171 -1.17 9.96 -7.53
N ALA A 172 -0.36 10.96 -7.89
CA ALA A 172 0.46 11.66 -6.91
C ALA A 172 -0.37 12.35 -5.81
N HIS A 173 -1.60 12.75 -6.11
CA HIS A 173 -2.52 13.29 -5.11
C HIS A 173 -2.92 12.22 -4.09
N ASP A 174 -3.30 11.03 -4.55
CA ASP A 174 -3.67 9.91 -3.67
C ASP A 174 -2.51 9.53 -2.77
N LEU A 175 -1.30 9.43 -3.33
CA LEU A 175 -0.08 9.17 -2.57
C LEU A 175 0.14 10.21 -1.47
N ALA A 176 -0.04 11.49 -1.78
CA ALA A 176 0.13 12.56 -0.82
C ALA A 176 -0.94 12.51 0.28
N VAL A 177 -2.20 12.24 -0.07
CA VAL A 177 -3.32 12.15 0.88
C VAL A 177 -3.13 10.97 1.84
N LEU A 178 -2.82 9.79 1.31
CA LEU A 178 -2.62 8.57 2.09
C LEU A 178 -1.40 8.70 3.00
N LYS A 179 -0.27 9.20 2.48
CA LYS A 179 0.94 9.43 3.29
C LYS A 179 0.72 10.44 4.40
N ALA A 180 0.07 11.58 4.10
CA ALA A 180 -0.30 12.58 5.12
C ALA A 180 -1.25 12.01 6.19
N SER A 181 -2.00 10.96 5.85
CA SER A 181 -2.90 10.25 6.78
C SER A 181 -2.20 9.20 7.65
N GLY A 182 -0.89 9.01 7.49
CA GLY A 182 -0.09 8.06 8.24
C GLY A 182 0.03 6.67 7.59
N ILE A 183 -0.46 6.51 6.35
CA ILE A 183 -0.26 5.27 5.59
C ILE A 183 1.19 5.22 5.11
N LYS A 184 1.86 4.09 5.33
CA LYS A 184 3.28 3.93 4.99
C LYS A 184 3.50 3.32 3.60
N ILE A 185 2.66 2.38 3.20
CA ILE A 185 2.75 1.71 1.90
C ILE A 185 1.39 1.75 1.20
N ILE A 186 1.40 2.03 -0.09
CA ILE A 186 0.22 2.18 -0.91
C ILE A 186 0.33 1.16 -2.04
N ALA A 187 -0.53 0.15 -2.02
CA ALA A 187 -0.68 -0.79 -3.10
C ALA A 187 -1.80 -0.33 -4.05
N CYS A 188 -1.65 -0.59 -5.34
CA CYS A 188 -2.66 -0.26 -6.33
C CYS A 188 -2.50 -1.14 -7.57
N GLU A 189 -3.53 -1.19 -8.39
CA GLU A 189 -3.40 -1.76 -9.74
C GLU A 189 -2.51 -0.89 -10.62
N VAL A 190 -1.80 -1.50 -11.57
CA VAL A 190 -1.11 -0.73 -12.61
C VAL A 190 -2.11 -0.19 -13.62
N PRO A 191 -1.89 1.02 -14.19
CA PRO A 191 -2.80 1.54 -15.20
C PRO A 191 -2.54 0.94 -16.61
N MET A 192 -1.43 0.21 -16.79
CA MET A 192 -0.95 -0.40 -18.04
C MET A 192 -0.01 -1.58 -17.74
N ALA A 193 0.11 -2.53 -18.67
CA ALA A 193 0.95 -3.72 -18.50
C ALA A 193 2.36 -3.59 -19.14
N ASP A 194 2.56 -2.69 -20.12
CA ASP A 194 3.86 -2.56 -20.80
C ASP A 194 4.93 -1.87 -19.91
N ALA A 195 6.14 -2.43 -19.88
CA ALA A 195 7.27 -1.90 -19.11
C ALA A 195 7.60 -0.43 -19.42
N SER A 196 7.53 -0.02 -20.68
CA SER A 196 7.87 1.35 -21.11
C SER A 196 6.82 2.34 -20.62
N ASP A 197 5.55 1.94 -20.70
CA ASP A 197 4.43 2.74 -20.21
C ASP A 197 4.46 2.84 -18.68
N LEU A 198 4.82 1.75 -17.97
CA LEU A 198 5.03 1.75 -16.52
C LEU A 198 6.16 2.70 -16.09
N VAL A 199 7.27 2.75 -16.84
CA VAL A 199 8.34 3.74 -16.61
C VAL A 199 7.79 5.15 -16.74
N HIS A 200 7.02 5.42 -17.79
CA HIS A 200 6.45 6.75 -18.02
C HIS A 200 5.47 7.14 -16.90
N TRP A 201 4.64 6.21 -16.46
CA TRP A 201 3.72 6.41 -15.33
C TRP A 201 4.48 6.73 -14.03
N LEU A 202 5.50 5.94 -13.69
CA LEU A 202 6.32 6.19 -12.50
C LEU A 202 7.03 7.55 -12.58
N GLN A 203 7.58 7.93 -13.74
CA GLN A 203 8.20 9.25 -13.92
C GLN A 203 7.21 10.38 -13.71
N THR A 204 6.01 10.25 -14.28
CA THR A 204 4.93 11.21 -14.11
C THR A 204 4.53 11.34 -12.65
N LEU A 205 4.38 10.22 -11.93
CA LEU A 205 4.10 10.24 -10.50
C LEU A 205 5.16 10.97 -9.68
N HIS A 206 6.44 10.74 -9.96
CA HIS A 206 7.53 11.44 -9.28
C HIS A 206 7.50 12.95 -9.55
N GLN A 207 7.27 13.36 -10.80
CA GLN A 207 7.19 14.76 -11.20
C GLN A 207 5.99 15.46 -10.54
N ASP A 208 4.82 14.83 -10.58
CA ASP A 208 3.60 15.38 -9.98
C ASP A 208 3.72 15.45 -8.46
N MET A 209 4.32 14.44 -7.83
CA MET A 209 4.59 14.44 -6.38
C MET A 209 5.54 15.58 -6.01
N ALA A 210 6.63 15.79 -6.76
CA ALA A 210 7.52 16.93 -6.54
C ALA A 210 6.77 18.26 -6.68
N GLY A 211 5.84 18.36 -7.64
CA GLY A 211 4.94 19.50 -7.79
C GLY A 211 4.03 19.71 -6.58
N VAL A 212 3.42 18.64 -6.03
CA VAL A 212 2.60 18.69 -4.81
C VAL A 212 3.41 19.17 -3.62
N LEU A 213 4.58 18.58 -3.38
CA LEU A 213 5.45 18.93 -2.25
C LEU A 213 5.93 20.38 -2.34
N SER A 214 6.36 20.83 -3.52
CA SER A 214 6.77 22.21 -3.76
C SER A 214 5.65 23.22 -3.45
N ARG A 215 4.41 22.95 -3.87
CA ARG A 215 3.25 23.80 -3.54
C ARG A 215 2.95 23.86 -2.04
N LEU A 216 3.26 22.79 -1.31
CA LEU A 216 3.12 22.72 0.15
C LEU A 216 4.33 23.29 0.90
N GLY A 217 5.39 23.70 0.20
CA GLY A 217 6.65 24.15 0.82
C GLY A 217 7.42 23.01 1.52
N LEU A 218 7.25 21.78 1.05
CA LEU A 218 7.90 20.58 1.59
C LEU A 218 9.00 20.10 0.64
N ASP A 219 10.09 19.57 1.21
CA ASP A 219 11.25 19.03 0.50
C ASP A 219 11.28 17.49 0.47
N SER A 220 10.42 16.83 1.25
CA SER A 220 10.30 15.37 1.31
C SER A 220 8.87 14.92 1.59
N ILE A 221 8.51 13.77 1.00
CA ILE A 221 7.23 13.09 1.23
C ILE A 221 7.03 12.68 2.69
N ASP A 222 8.11 12.44 3.44
CA ASP A 222 8.04 12.06 4.86
C ASP A 222 7.63 13.22 5.78
N ARG A 223 7.65 14.46 5.28
CA ARG A 223 7.17 15.63 6.01
C ARG A 223 5.67 15.87 5.82
N LEU A 224 4.99 15.07 5.00
CA LEU A 224 3.54 15.11 4.90
C LEU A 224 2.92 14.66 6.22
N GLN A 225 1.98 15.47 6.71
CA GLN A 225 1.30 15.28 7.98
C GLN A 225 -0.20 15.50 7.79
N ARG A 226 -1.00 14.99 8.73
CA ARG A 226 -2.46 15.22 8.76
C ARG A 226 -2.81 16.70 8.73
N ALA A 227 -1.92 17.57 9.22
CA ALA A 227 -2.10 19.01 9.16
C ALA A 227 -2.17 19.58 7.73
N ASN A 228 -1.58 18.91 6.74
CA ASN A 228 -1.64 19.28 5.33
C ASN A 228 -2.99 18.96 4.67
N LEU A 229 -3.80 18.09 5.28
CA LEU A 229 -5.08 17.66 4.71
C LEU A 229 -6.21 18.65 4.96
N ARG A 230 -7.03 18.87 3.93
CA ARG A 230 -8.29 19.60 3.99
C ARG A 230 -9.33 18.89 3.14
N ALA A 231 -10.56 18.84 3.64
CA ALA A 231 -11.70 18.37 2.87
C ALA A 231 -12.23 19.50 1.97
N LEU A 232 -12.65 19.16 0.76
CA LEU A 232 -13.24 20.09 -0.20
C LEU A 232 -14.77 20.19 -0.05
N ASP A 233 -15.38 19.17 0.53
CA ASP A 233 -16.81 19.07 0.75
C ASP A 233 -17.14 18.73 2.21
N HIS A 234 -18.39 18.97 2.59
CA HIS A 234 -18.87 18.80 3.96
C HIS A 234 -18.93 17.34 4.39
N GLU A 235 -19.23 16.42 3.48
CA GLU A 235 -19.38 14.99 3.79
C GLU A 235 -18.02 14.39 4.18
N THR A 236 -16.99 14.62 3.36
CA THR A 236 -15.62 14.22 3.63
C THR A 236 -15.08 14.87 4.90
N ALA A 237 -15.40 16.14 5.13
CA ALA A 237 -15.00 16.83 6.37
C ALA A 237 -15.60 16.17 7.61
N ALA A 238 -16.90 15.86 7.56
CA ALA A 238 -17.64 15.26 8.67
C ALA A 238 -17.24 13.80 8.95
N ILE A 239 -17.17 12.97 7.90
CA ILE A 239 -16.86 11.54 8.00
C ILE A 239 -15.38 11.31 8.26
N GLY A 240 -14.50 12.02 7.54
CA GLY A 240 -13.05 11.89 7.62
C GLY A 240 -12.42 12.54 8.86
N GLY A 241 -13.17 13.40 9.55
CA GLY A 241 -12.64 14.22 10.65
C GLY A 241 -11.54 15.17 10.17
N LEU A 242 -11.74 15.74 8.97
CA LEU A 242 -10.82 16.70 8.34
C LEU A 242 -11.37 18.12 8.50
N ARG A 243 -10.47 19.11 8.37
CA ARG A 243 -10.87 20.51 8.30
C ARG A 243 -11.42 20.81 6.91
N LEU A 244 -12.58 21.44 6.82
CA LEU A 244 -13.14 21.94 5.56
C LEU A 244 -12.30 23.13 5.06
N VAL A 245 -12.08 23.23 3.75
CA VAL A 245 -11.43 24.41 3.17
C VAL A 245 -12.20 25.69 3.55
N GLY A 246 -11.46 26.74 3.91
CA GLY A 246 -12.04 28.00 4.41
C GLY A 246 -12.38 27.99 5.91
N TYR A 247 -12.30 26.84 6.59
CA TYR A 247 -12.51 26.73 8.04
C TYR A 247 -11.20 26.39 8.76
N GLU A 248 -10.89 27.12 9.83
CA GLU A 248 -9.66 26.88 10.61
C GLU A 248 -9.79 25.69 11.59
N ARG A 249 -11.02 25.37 11.99
CA ARG A 249 -11.35 24.29 12.94
C ARG A 249 -12.13 23.17 12.23
N PRO A 250 -11.99 21.89 12.66
CA PRO A 250 -12.85 20.82 12.20
C PRO A 250 -14.33 21.18 12.43
N LEU A 251 -15.21 20.67 11.57
CA LEU A 251 -16.64 20.90 11.72
C LEU A 251 -17.11 20.39 13.09
N PRO A 252 -17.99 21.13 13.80
CA PRO A 252 -18.55 20.65 15.05
C PRO A 252 -19.31 19.34 14.80
N HIS A 253 -18.93 18.27 15.50
CA HIS A 253 -19.64 17.00 15.43
C HIS A 253 -20.99 17.14 16.15
N TRP A 254 -22.03 17.55 15.42
CA TRP A 254 -23.39 17.70 15.98
C TRP A 254 -24.04 16.34 16.33
N PHE A 255 -23.44 15.22 15.89
CA PHE A 255 -23.91 13.86 16.12
C PHE A 255 -23.09 13.06 17.16
N ALA A 256 -22.16 13.68 17.88
CA ALA A 256 -21.53 13.04 19.03
C ALA A 256 -22.42 13.21 20.27
N ARG A 257 -23.43 12.34 20.40
CA ARG A 257 -24.10 12.02 21.67
C ARG A 257 -23.91 10.54 21.97
#